data_AF-A0A7L0I5Y1-F1
#
_entry.id   AF-A0A7L0I5Y1-F1
#
_cell.length_a   1.000
_cell.length_b   1.000
_cell.length_c   1.000
_cell.angle_alpha   90.00
_cell.angle_beta   90.00
_cell.angle_gamma   90.00
#
_symmetry.space_group_name_H-M   'P 1'
#
loop_
_entity.id
_entity.type
_entity.pdbx_description
1 polymer ?
#
loop_
_entity_poly.entity_id
_entity_poly.type
_entity_poly.pdbx_seq_one_letter_code
_entity_poly.pdbx_strand_id
1 'polypeptide(L)'
;RIYRYQAHDYAFSSNEGLLRALGGEDFALMLNRSIEEALQRAGFSQKFIDEVVCPAMRVNYGQGVNINSFVGAVSLAGVESGLWSVKGGNKLVCTGLLYAAKAQLIPGTVVSIEPKTRPRRSGEAAQLYHLTYRTPQGLTGDTYDLVVIAAPLGPLMANISFQNFHPPVPPFPNPYHQTVATFVHGRLNSSFFGYPDPSSFRLGAIFTTANPNLFINSLAMVSPVEEGGGGDGDDDEAKLPLAVWKVFSPEELTKEQLDLLFASYDTVRAKRWWAYPRYGAPERCPPILLHQHLYYLNGLERAASAAELSAVAAKNVALLAFHRWHGHPRGVDRRDLEEELKTEL
;
A
#
# COMPACT_ATOMS: atom_id res chain seq x y z
N ARG A 1 13.38 -6.47 -13.79
CA ARG A 1 13.19 -5.76 -15.09
C ARG A 1 12.99 -4.27 -14.87
N ILE A 2 11.94 -3.85 -14.16
CA ILE A 2 11.62 -2.42 -13.97
C ILE A 2 12.77 -1.54 -13.45
N TYR A 3 13.53 -2.00 -12.44
CA TYR A 3 14.61 -1.17 -11.89
C TYR A 3 15.71 -0.89 -12.91
N ARG A 4 15.96 -1.83 -13.83
CA ARG A 4 16.92 -1.64 -14.92
C ARG A 4 16.40 -0.58 -15.88
N TYR A 5 15.13 -0.65 -16.26
CA TYR A 5 14.50 0.37 -17.12
C TYR A 5 14.58 1.76 -16.48
N GLN A 6 14.19 1.87 -15.21
CA GLN A 6 14.26 3.13 -14.46
C GLN A 6 15.68 3.60 -14.14
N ALA A 7 16.71 2.74 -14.24
CA ALA A 7 18.11 3.12 -14.11
C ALA A 7 18.68 3.70 -15.41
N HIS A 8 18.05 3.41 -16.55
CA HIS A 8 18.36 4.01 -17.86
C HIS A 8 17.32 5.10 -18.19
N ASP A 9 16.76 5.71 -17.14
CA ASP A 9 15.77 6.78 -17.19
C ASP A 9 14.46 6.47 -17.95
N TYR A 10 14.14 5.22 -18.26
CA TYR A 10 12.90 4.92 -18.97
C TYR A 10 11.65 5.07 -18.08
N ALA A 11 10.59 5.62 -18.67
CA ALA A 11 9.31 5.86 -18.02
C ALA A 11 8.12 5.36 -18.85
N PHE A 12 6.98 5.19 -18.18
CA PHE A 12 5.74 4.67 -18.74
C PHE A 12 4.60 5.65 -18.48
N SER A 13 3.78 5.94 -19.49
CA SER A 13 2.66 6.88 -19.39
C SER A 13 1.37 6.26 -18.85
N SER A 14 1.31 4.93 -18.74
CA SER A 14 0.16 4.18 -18.24
C SER A 14 0.56 3.16 -17.18
N ASN A 15 -0.36 2.86 -16.26
CA ASN A 15 -0.14 1.84 -15.24
C ASN A 15 -0.06 0.44 -15.86
N GLU A 16 -0.81 0.17 -16.93
CA GLU A 16 -0.74 -1.07 -17.70
C GLU A 16 0.62 -1.23 -18.38
N GLY A 17 1.17 -0.15 -18.95
CA GLY A 17 2.53 -0.14 -19.49
C GLY A 17 3.58 -0.43 -18.41
N LEU A 18 3.43 0.19 -17.24
CA LEU A 18 4.31 -0.05 -16.09
C LEU A 18 4.23 -1.49 -15.57
N LEU A 19 3.04 -2.09 -15.52
CA LEU A 19 2.85 -3.50 -15.14
C LEU A 19 3.49 -4.46 -16.16
N ARG A 20 3.36 -4.19 -17.45
CA ARG A 20 4.08 -4.95 -18.49
C ARG A 20 5.59 -4.83 -18.34
N ALA A 21 6.08 -3.66 -17.97
CA ALA A 21 7.50 -3.44 -17.73
C ALA A 21 8.03 -4.18 -16.48
N LEU A 22 7.16 -4.42 -15.50
CA LEU A 22 7.46 -5.22 -14.30
C LEU A 22 7.63 -6.70 -14.65
N GLY A 23 6.67 -7.31 -15.37
CA GLY A 23 6.61 -8.76 -15.54
C GLY A 23 5.99 -9.27 -16.85
N GLY A 24 5.92 -8.45 -17.90
CA GLY A 24 5.37 -8.81 -19.20
C GLY A 24 3.83 -8.78 -19.24
N GLU A 25 3.25 -9.32 -20.33
CA GLU A 25 1.79 -9.38 -20.49
C GLU A 25 1.11 -10.19 -19.38
N ASP A 26 1.79 -11.17 -18.79
CA ASP A 26 1.24 -11.98 -17.71
C ASP A 26 0.83 -11.13 -16.50
N PHE A 27 1.62 -10.12 -16.13
CA PHE A 27 1.30 -9.22 -15.02
C PHE A 27 0.08 -8.34 -15.34
N ALA A 28 -0.07 -7.90 -16.59
CA ALA A 28 -1.25 -7.17 -17.01
C ALA A 28 -2.50 -8.07 -17.00
N LEU A 29 -2.37 -9.33 -17.43
CA LEU A 29 -3.46 -10.31 -17.44
C LEU A 29 -3.91 -10.74 -16.03
N MET A 30 -3.03 -10.67 -15.04
CA MET A 30 -3.36 -10.95 -13.64
C MET A 30 -4.42 -9.98 -13.06
N LEU A 31 -4.60 -8.79 -13.64
CA LEU A 31 -5.67 -7.88 -13.25
C LEU A 31 -7.07 -8.38 -13.64
N ASN A 32 -7.17 -9.31 -14.58
CA ASN A 32 -8.43 -9.74 -15.19
C ASN A 32 -9.00 -11.04 -14.63
N ARG A 33 -8.35 -11.66 -13.64
CA ARG A 33 -8.78 -12.91 -13.01
C ARG A 33 -8.50 -12.90 -11.52
N SER A 34 -9.22 -13.71 -10.75
CA SER A 34 -8.94 -13.84 -9.32
C SER A 34 -7.67 -14.64 -9.07
N ILE A 35 -7.08 -14.49 -7.87
CA ILE A 35 -5.96 -15.35 -7.45
C ILE A 35 -6.39 -16.81 -7.32
N GLU A 36 -7.64 -17.08 -6.89
CA GLU A 36 -8.21 -18.42 -6.86
C GLU A 36 -8.20 -19.07 -8.25
N GLU A 37 -8.77 -18.39 -9.25
CA GLU A 37 -8.82 -18.89 -10.64
C GLU A 37 -7.41 -19.10 -11.21
N ALA A 38 -6.48 -18.19 -10.91
CA ALA A 38 -5.09 -18.29 -11.38
C ALA A 38 -4.39 -19.52 -10.79
N LEU A 39 -4.54 -19.78 -9.49
CA LEU A 39 -3.91 -20.91 -8.82
C LEU A 39 -4.56 -22.24 -9.19
N GLN A 40 -5.89 -22.29 -9.33
CA GLN A 40 -6.58 -23.48 -9.83
C GLN A 40 -6.08 -23.88 -11.23
N ARG A 41 -5.92 -22.90 -12.14
CA ARG A 41 -5.35 -23.14 -13.48
C ARG A 41 -3.90 -23.58 -13.45
N ALA A 42 -3.13 -23.16 -12.44
CA ALA A 42 -1.77 -23.62 -12.21
C ALA A 42 -1.70 -25.01 -11.53
N GLY A 43 -2.85 -25.63 -11.24
CA GLY A 43 -2.93 -27.00 -10.69
C GLY A 43 -2.94 -27.08 -9.16
N PHE A 44 -3.07 -25.96 -8.44
CA PHE A 44 -3.21 -25.98 -6.99
C PHE A 44 -4.62 -26.44 -6.58
N SER A 45 -4.69 -27.22 -5.51
CA SER A 45 -5.96 -27.70 -4.97
C SER A 45 -6.72 -26.60 -4.25
N GLN A 46 -8.05 -26.69 -4.22
CA GLN A 46 -8.89 -25.76 -3.46
C GLN A 46 -8.49 -25.74 -1.98
N LYS A 47 -8.15 -26.90 -1.40
CA LYS A 47 -7.70 -27.00 -0.02
C LYS A 47 -6.46 -26.13 0.25
N PHE A 48 -5.48 -26.14 -0.64
CA PHE A 48 -4.30 -25.28 -0.50
C PHE A 48 -4.68 -23.79 -0.60
N ILE A 49 -5.58 -23.45 -1.52
CA ILE A 49 -6.06 -22.07 -1.68
C ILE A 49 -6.79 -21.59 -0.41
N ASP A 50 -7.66 -22.43 0.16
CA ASP A 50 -8.45 -22.08 1.34
C ASP A 50 -7.61 -22.04 2.62
N GLU A 51 -6.69 -23.00 2.81
CA GLU A 51 -5.95 -23.18 4.06
C GLU A 51 -4.60 -22.45 4.10
N VAL A 52 -4.02 -22.08 2.96
CA VAL A 52 -2.70 -21.42 2.90
C VAL A 52 -2.78 -20.03 2.26
N VAL A 53 -3.41 -19.93 1.08
CA VAL A 53 -3.45 -18.68 0.32
C VAL A 53 -4.41 -17.67 0.95
N CYS A 54 -5.61 -18.11 1.31
CA CYS A 54 -6.62 -17.24 1.90
C CYS A 54 -6.16 -16.60 3.22
N PRO A 55 -5.55 -17.33 4.17
CA PRO A 55 -4.99 -16.71 5.38
C PRO A 55 -3.92 -15.66 5.09
N ALA A 56 -3.02 -15.91 4.12
CA ALA A 56 -2.02 -14.92 3.70
C ALA A 56 -2.70 -13.65 3.13
N MET A 57 -3.74 -13.79 2.31
CA MET A 57 -4.50 -12.66 1.78
C MET A 57 -5.17 -11.85 2.89
N ARG A 58 -5.73 -12.53 3.89
CA ARG A 58 -6.44 -11.89 5.01
C ARG A 58 -5.48 -11.15 5.94
N VAL A 59 -4.27 -11.68 6.15
CA VAL A 59 -3.21 -11.00 6.92
C VAL A 59 -2.74 -9.74 6.19
N ASN A 60 -2.43 -9.85 4.90
CA ASN A 60 -1.79 -8.76 4.17
C ASN A 60 -2.79 -7.71 3.69
N TYR A 61 -3.96 -8.12 3.21
CA TYR A 61 -4.92 -7.26 2.52
C TYR A 61 -6.33 -7.30 3.11
N GLY A 62 -6.58 -8.01 4.22
CA GLY A 62 -7.91 -8.08 4.85
C GLY A 62 -9.02 -8.68 3.96
N GLN A 63 -8.65 -9.31 2.84
CA GLN A 63 -9.57 -9.78 1.79
C GLN A 63 -9.32 -11.26 1.49
N GLY A 64 -10.31 -11.92 0.89
CA GLY A 64 -10.22 -13.33 0.49
C GLY A 64 -9.53 -13.51 -0.88
N VAL A 65 -9.71 -14.69 -1.47
CA VAL A 65 -9.05 -15.11 -2.72
C VAL A 65 -9.76 -14.67 -4.00
N ASN A 66 -10.89 -13.97 -3.88
CA ASN A 66 -11.67 -13.44 -5.01
C ASN A 66 -11.15 -12.07 -5.52
N ILE A 67 -10.01 -11.62 -5.02
CA ILE A 67 -9.32 -10.41 -5.48
C ILE A 67 -8.44 -10.72 -6.69
N ASN A 68 -8.05 -9.68 -7.44
CA ASN A 68 -7.24 -9.86 -8.65
C ASN A 68 -5.92 -10.60 -8.35
N SER A 69 -5.45 -11.38 -9.32
CA SER A 69 -4.31 -12.28 -9.17
C SER A 69 -3.00 -11.54 -8.90
N PHE A 70 -2.87 -10.27 -9.27
CA PHE A 70 -1.63 -9.51 -9.06
C PHE A 70 -1.46 -9.17 -7.59
N VAL A 71 -2.51 -8.67 -6.92
CA VAL A 71 -2.55 -8.50 -5.46
C VAL A 71 -2.26 -9.82 -4.76
N GLY A 72 -2.85 -10.91 -5.25
CA GLY A 72 -2.62 -12.25 -4.73
C GLY A 72 -1.15 -12.65 -4.75
N ALA A 73 -0.47 -12.44 -5.88
CA ALA A 73 0.96 -12.70 -6.03
C ALA A 73 1.81 -11.82 -5.10
N VAL A 74 1.51 -10.52 -5.01
CA VAL A 74 2.21 -9.59 -4.10
C VAL A 74 2.05 -10.01 -2.64
N SER A 75 0.86 -10.43 -2.24
CA SER A 75 0.59 -10.94 -0.90
C SER A 75 1.37 -12.21 -0.59
N LEU A 76 1.41 -13.18 -1.53
CA LEU A 76 2.15 -14.42 -1.35
C LEU A 76 3.67 -14.20 -1.30
N ALA A 77 4.19 -13.20 -2.02
CA ALA A 77 5.61 -12.82 -1.91
C ALA A 77 5.99 -12.39 -0.47
N GLY A 78 5.05 -11.80 0.27
CA GLY A 78 5.24 -11.45 1.69
C GLY A 78 5.22 -12.65 2.66
N VAL A 79 4.99 -13.87 2.19
CA VAL A 79 5.06 -15.10 3.01
C VAL A 79 6.47 -15.68 3.03
N GLU A 80 7.34 -15.22 2.13
CA GLU A 80 8.73 -15.69 2.04
C GLU A 80 9.53 -15.38 3.31
N SER A 81 10.48 -16.26 3.65
CA SER A 81 11.44 -16.02 4.73
C SER A 81 12.48 -14.95 4.34
N GLY A 82 13.15 -14.34 5.33
CA GLY A 82 14.23 -13.39 5.07
C GLY A 82 13.78 -11.95 4.84
N LEU A 83 12.52 -11.64 5.15
CA LEU A 83 12.04 -10.27 5.25
C LEU A 83 12.83 -9.49 6.29
N TRP A 84 13.04 -8.21 6.02
CA TRP A 84 13.78 -7.30 6.89
C TRP A 84 12.95 -6.05 7.17
N SER A 85 13.35 -5.33 8.22
CA SER A 85 12.78 -4.02 8.54
C SER A 85 13.91 -3.04 8.87
N VAL A 86 13.62 -1.75 8.73
CA VAL A 86 14.55 -0.70 9.14
C VAL A 86 14.65 -0.70 10.66
N LYS A 87 15.88 -0.72 11.21
CA LYS A 87 16.11 -0.54 12.64
C LYS A 87 15.51 0.79 13.11
N GLY A 88 14.66 0.76 14.15
CA GLY A 88 13.86 1.92 14.58
C GLY A 88 12.50 2.06 13.86
N GLY A 89 12.19 1.15 12.94
CA GLY A 89 10.91 0.99 12.27
C GLY A 89 10.85 1.58 10.86
N ASN A 90 10.03 0.97 9.99
CA ASN A 90 9.87 1.39 8.59
C ASN A 90 9.33 2.82 8.40
N LYS A 91 8.78 3.45 9.46
CA LYS A 91 8.41 4.88 9.45
C LYS A 91 9.59 5.79 9.06
N LEU A 92 10.82 5.37 9.36
CA LEU A 92 12.03 6.13 9.08
C LEU A 92 12.33 6.25 7.58
N VAL A 93 11.80 5.35 6.74
CA VAL A 93 11.98 5.41 5.29
C VAL A 93 11.43 6.72 4.74
N CYS A 94 10.18 7.07 5.06
CA CYS A 94 9.56 8.30 4.58
C CYS A 94 10.27 9.55 5.11
N THR A 95 10.65 9.56 6.40
CA THR A 95 11.41 10.68 6.99
C THR A 95 12.78 10.85 6.32
N GLY A 96 13.49 9.75 6.08
CA GLY A 96 14.78 9.75 5.39
C GLY A 96 14.68 10.25 3.95
N LEU A 97 13.65 9.84 3.21
CA LEU A 97 13.39 10.31 1.85
C LEU A 97 13.10 11.81 1.80
N LEU A 98 12.28 12.33 2.72
CA LEU A 98 12.00 13.77 2.82
C LEU A 98 13.28 14.58 3.08
N TYR A 99 14.12 14.09 3.99
CA TYR A 99 15.41 14.70 4.30
C TYR A 99 16.36 14.69 3.09
N ALA A 100 16.52 13.52 2.44
CA ALA A 100 17.40 13.35 1.29
C ALA A 100 16.96 14.21 0.09
N ALA A 101 15.65 14.32 -0.14
CA ALA A 101 15.08 15.16 -1.19
C ALA A 101 15.20 16.66 -0.89
N LYS A 102 15.60 17.05 0.34
CA LYS A 102 15.58 18.43 0.83
C LYS A 102 14.20 19.08 0.62
N ALA A 103 13.14 18.29 0.78
CA ALA A 103 11.79 18.72 0.50
C ALA A 103 11.29 19.70 1.59
N GLN A 104 10.59 20.75 1.18
CA GLN A 104 9.86 21.61 2.10
C GLN A 104 8.52 20.94 2.44
N LEU A 105 8.39 20.40 3.65
CA LEU A 105 7.14 19.84 4.13
C LEU A 105 6.22 20.97 4.63
N ILE A 106 5.04 21.09 4.03
CA ILE A 106 3.98 21.99 4.48
C ILE A 106 2.90 21.15 5.16
N PRO A 107 2.71 21.24 6.50
CA PRO A 107 1.64 20.53 7.20
C PRO A 107 0.27 21.10 6.81
N GLY A 108 -0.44 20.40 5.93
CA GLY A 108 -1.78 20.80 5.52
C GLY A 108 -2.48 19.76 4.63
N THR A 109 -3.77 19.96 4.43
CA THR A 109 -4.61 19.10 3.57
C THR A 109 -5.04 19.88 2.34
N VAL A 110 -4.64 19.43 1.15
CA VAL A 110 -5.11 20.00 -0.12
C VAL A 110 -6.62 19.79 -0.25
N VAL A 111 -7.35 20.87 -0.57
CA VAL A 111 -8.80 20.85 -0.74
C VAL A 111 -9.23 21.09 -2.19
N SER A 112 -8.45 21.85 -2.96
CA SER A 112 -8.73 22.06 -4.38
C SER A 112 -7.47 22.30 -5.19
N ILE A 113 -7.56 21.96 -6.48
CA ILE A 113 -6.55 22.24 -7.50
C ILE A 113 -7.28 22.97 -8.62
N GLU A 114 -6.68 24.05 -9.12
CA GLU A 114 -7.20 24.84 -10.23
C GLU A 114 -6.08 25.15 -11.23
N PRO A 115 -6.27 24.92 -12.54
CA PRO A 115 -5.32 25.35 -13.55
C PRO A 115 -5.33 26.88 -13.68
N LYS A 116 -4.15 27.49 -13.73
CA LYS A 116 -3.94 28.92 -14.00
C LYS A 116 -3.02 29.09 -15.20
N THR A 117 -3.30 30.07 -16.05
CA THR A 117 -2.44 30.42 -17.17
C THR A 117 -1.62 31.65 -16.86
N ARG A 118 -0.30 31.58 -17.07
CA ARG A 118 0.60 32.72 -16.98
C ARG A 118 1.09 33.09 -18.38
N PRO A 119 0.82 34.32 -18.87
CA PRO A 119 1.38 34.77 -20.13
C PRO A 119 2.90 34.79 -20.07
N ARG A 120 3.59 34.20 -21.06
CA ARG A 120 5.04 34.38 -21.25
C ARG A 120 5.31 35.38 -22.37
N ARG A 121 6.47 36.06 -22.28
CA ARG A 121 6.97 36.99 -23.31
C ARG A 121 7.20 36.32 -24.67
N SER A 122 7.36 34.99 -24.71
CA SER A 122 7.53 34.19 -25.93
C SER A 122 6.22 33.91 -26.68
N GLY A 123 5.06 34.31 -26.15
CA GLY A 123 3.75 34.07 -26.77
C GLY A 123 3.03 32.79 -26.30
N GLU A 124 3.76 31.79 -25.80
CA GLU A 124 3.16 30.60 -25.18
C GLU A 124 2.74 30.85 -23.73
N ALA A 125 1.49 30.55 -23.38
CA ALA A 125 1.04 30.58 -21.99
C ALA A 125 1.62 29.39 -21.22
N ALA A 126 2.23 29.66 -20.06
CA ALA A 126 2.63 28.60 -19.14
C ALA A 126 1.41 28.15 -18.33
N GLN A 127 1.14 26.85 -18.36
CA GLN A 127 0.15 26.22 -17.49
C GLN A 127 0.75 26.03 -16.10
N LEU A 128 0.09 26.59 -15.09
CA LEU A 128 0.40 26.45 -13.68
C LEU A 128 -0.80 25.86 -12.94
N TYR A 129 -0.61 25.46 -11.69
CA TYR A 129 -1.66 24.94 -10.82
C TYR A 129 -1.69 25.68 -9.50
N HIS A 130 -2.81 26.32 -9.20
CA HIS A 130 -3.07 26.87 -7.88
C HIS A 130 -3.66 25.78 -6.99
N LEU A 131 -2.98 25.50 -5.89
CA LEU A 131 -3.42 24.56 -4.86
C LEU A 131 -3.96 25.35 -3.68
N THR A 132 -5.19 25.07 -3.30
CA THR A 132 -5.76 25.55 -2.03
C THR A 132 -5.64 24.43 -1.01
N TYR A 133 -5.10 24.72 0.17
CA TYR A 133 -4.92 23.75 1.24
C TYR A 133 -5.22 24.35 2.62
N ARG A 134 -5.67 23.49 3.53
CA ARG A 134 -6.00 23.84 4.91
C ARG A 134 -4.82 23.53 5.82
N THR A 135 -4.38 24.54 6.55
CA THR A 135 -3.34 24.45 7.60
C THR A 135 -3.97 24.69 8.98
N PRO A 136 -3.24 24.48 10.09
CA PRO A 136 -3.72 24.88 11.42
C PRO A 136 -4.05 26.38 11.54
N GLN A 137 -3.44 27.23 10.70
CA GLN A 137 -3.65 28.69 10.69
C GLN A 137 -4.83 29.12 9.82
N GLY A 138 -5.41 28.20 9.03
CA GLY A 138 -6.54 28.48 8.15
C GLY A 138 -6.31 28.03 6.71
N LEU A 139 -7.19 28.48 5.83
CA LEU A 139 -7.14 28.20 4.40
C LEU A 139 -6.11 29.10 3.73
N THR A 140 -5.24 28.52 2.92
CA THR A 140 -4.23 29.24 2.14
C THR A 140 -4.00 28.52 0.81
N GLY A 141 -3.12 29.05 -0.04
CA GLY A 141 -2.80 28.41 -1.30
C GLY A 141 -1.55 28.96 -1.96
N ASP A 142 -1.00 28.16 -2.87
CA ASP A 142 0.21 28.51 -3.62
C ASP A 142 0.15 27.92 -5.03
N THR A 143 1.03 28.38 -5.92
CA THR A 143 1.03 28.04 -7.34
C THR A 143 2.27 27.25 -7.73
N TYR A 144 2.07 26.16 -8.47
CA TYR A 144 3.12 25.23 -8.85
C TYR A 144 3.14 24.99 -10.36
N ASP A 145 4.32 24.79 -10.94
CA ASP A 145 4.48 24.43 -12.35
C ASP A 145 4.08 22.97 -12.64
N LEU A 146 4.21 22.10 -11.65
CA LEU A 146 3.97 20.66 -11.74
C LEU A 146 3.38 20.15 -10.44
N VAL A 147 2.39 19.27 -10.53
CA VAL A 147 1.70 18.68 -9.39
C VAL A 147 1.69 17.17 -9.53
N VAL A 148 2.15 16.48 -8.48
CA VAL A 148 2.06 15.03 -8.35
C VAL A 148 1.15 14.68 -7.18
N ILE A 149 0.08 13.95 -7.45
CA ILE A 149 -0.87 13.48 -6.45
C ILE A 149 -0.47 12.08 -6.01
N ALA A 150 0.01 11.98 -4.76
CA ALA A 150 0.37 10.74 -4.10
C ALA A 150 -0.74 10.20 -3.17
N ALA A 151 -1.73 11.03 -2.84
CA ALA A 151 -2.83 10.60 -1.99
C ALA A 151 -3.86 9.79 -2.80
N PRO A 152 -4.45 8.73 -2.24
CA PRO A 152 -5.57 8.04 -2.87
C PRO A 152 -6.73 9.00 -3.11
N LEU A 153 -7.04 9.29 -4.38
CA LEU A 153 -8.16 10.17 -4.70
C LEU A 153 -9.48 9.46 -4.40
N GLY A 154 -10.39 10.13 -3.71
CA GLY A 154 -11.72 9.62 -3.42
C GLY A 154 -12.36 10.25 -2.18
N PRO A 155 -13.69 10.16 -2.02
CA PRO A 155 -14.40 10.88 -0.96
C PRO A 155 -13.99 10.50 0.47
N LEU A 156 -13.64 9.23 0.70
CA LEU A 156 -13.21 8.70 2.00
C LEU A 156 -11.72 8.95 2.29
N MET A 157 -10.95 9.33 1.27
CA MET A 157 -9.50 9.49 1.31
C MET A 157 -9.16 10.95 1.00
N ALA A 158 -8.59 11.25 -0.16
CA ALA A 158 -8.34 12.62 -0.59
C ALA A 158 -9.52 13.17 -1.42
N ASN A 159 -10.40 13.90 -0.75
CA ASN A 159 -11.53 14.60 -1.38
C ASN A 159 -11.08 15.96 -1.95
N ILE A 160 -10.25 15.93 -3.00
CA ILE A 160 -9.73 17.12 -3.68
C ILE A 160 -10.71 17.55 -4.77
N SER A 161 -11.11 18.81 -4.75
CA SER A 161 -11.93 19.42 -5.81
C SER A 161 -11.05 19.87 -6.99
N PHE A 162 -11.27 19.30 -8.18
CA PHE A 162 -10.62 19.73 -9.41
C PHE A 162 -11.49 20.79 -10.10
N GLN A 163 -11.06 22.05 -10.06
CA GLN A 163 -11.84 23.19 -10.52
C GLN A 163 -11.37 23.67 -11.90
N ASN A 164 -12.30 24.05 -12.77
CA ASN A 164 -11.99 24.70 -14.07
C ASN A 164 -11.05 23.90 -15.00
N PHE A 165 -11.06 22.57 -14.90
CA PHE A 165 -10.28 21.69 -15.77
C PHE A 165 -10.97 21.46 -17.11
N HIS A 166 -10.18 21.56 -18.18
CA HIS A 166 -10.59 21.22 -19.55
C HIS A 166 -9.52 20.31 -20.18
N PRO A 167 -9.84 19.03 -20.48
CA PRO A 167 -11.09 18.33 -20.11
C PRO A 167 -11.21 18.15 -18.58
N PRO A 168 -12.42 17.92 -18.03
CA PRO A 168 -12.61 17.65 -16.62
C PRO A 168 -11.83 16.42 -16.15
N VAL A 169 -11.30 16.47 -14.92
CA VAL A 169 -10.69 15.30 -14.28
C VAL A 169 -11.79 14.31 -13.89
N PRO A 170 -11.69 13.02 -14.27
CA PRO A 170 -12.73 12.04 -13.97
C PRO A 170 -12.85 11.78 -12.47
N PRO A 171 -14.03 11.35 -11.97
CA PRO A 171 -14.19 10.95 -10.58
C PRO A 171 -13.43 9.65 -10.28
N PHE A 172 -12.87 9.57 -9.08
CA PHE A 172 -12.16 8.39 -8.59
C PHE A 172 -12.95 7.77 -7.42
N PRO A 173 -13.84 6.79 -7.67
CA PRO A 173 -14.67 6.21 -6.61
C PRO A 173 -13.86 5.46 -5.57
N ASN A 174 -12.75 4.83 -5.98
CA ASN A 174 -11.74 4.18 -5.14
C ASN A 174 -12.27 3.67 -3.80
N PRO A 175 -13.07 2.59 -3.79
CA PRO A 175 -13.52 2.00 -2.54
C PRO A 175 -12.30 1.45 -1.81
N TYR A 176 -12.07 1.91 -0.59
CA TYR A 176 -11.14 1.30 0.35
C TYR A 176 -11.93 0.51 1.38
N HIS A 177 -11.30 -0.49 1.99
CA HIS A 177 -11.86 -1.11 3.19
C HIS A 177 -11.05 -0.70 4.42
N GLN A 178 -11.76 -0.64 5.54
CA GLN A 178 -11.16 -0.35 6.83
C GLN A 178 -10.43 -1.59 7.34
N THR A 179 -9.26 -1.38 7.94
CA THR A 179 -8.60 -2.35 8.80
C THR A 179 -8.37 -1.70 10.16
N VAL A 180 -8.36 -2.48 11.22
CA VAL A 180 -7.89 -2.06 12.54
C VAL A 180 -6.71 -2.93 12.93
N ALA A 181 -5.60 -2.28 13.29
CA ALA A 181 -4.46 -2.93 13.93
C ALA A 181 -4.52 -2.65 15.43
N THR A 182 -4.79 -3.67 16.23
CA THR A 182 -4.81 -3.58 17.69
C THR A 182 -3.55 -4.20 18.27
N PHE A 183 -2.75 -3.40 18.96
CA PHE A 183 -1.56 -3.83 19.67
C PHE A 183 -1.91 -4.04 21.15
N VAL A 184 -1.62 -5.23 21.67
CA VAL A 184 -1.95 -5.64 23.05
C VAL A 184 -0.69 -6.13 23.73
N HIS A 185 -0.29 -5.49 24.83
CA HIS A 185 0.72 -6.04 25.73
C HIS A 185 0.02 -6.97 26.72
N GLY A 186 0.20 -8.28 26.59
CA GLY A 186 -0.57 -9.25 27.37
C GLY A 186 -0.23 -10.71 27.10
N ARG A 187 -1.00 -11.60 27.75
CA ARG A 187 -0.94 -13.06 27.60
C ARG A 187 -2.19 -13.57 26.90
N LEU A 188 -2.01 -14.41 25.89
CA LEU A 188 -3.12 -15.03 25.19
C LEU A 188 -3.90 -15.99 26.09
N ASN A 189 -5.20 -16.08 25.83
CA ASN A 189 -6.05 -17.12 26.36
C ASN A 189 -5.92 -18.38 25.49
N SER A 190 -5.02 -19.30 25.84
CA SER A 190 -4.76 -20.53 25.07
C SER A 190 -6.00 -21.40 24.90
N SER A 191 -6.88 -21.44 25.91
CA SER A 191 -8.10 -22.23 25.90
C SER A 191 -9.07 -21.80 24.81
N PHE A 192 -9.12 -20.50 24.48
CA PHE A 192 -9.91 -19.99 23.35
C PHE A 192 -9.45 -20.59 22.01
N PHE A 193 -8.17 -20.90 21.88
CA PHE A 193 -7.58 -21.51 20.69
C PHE A 193 -7.54 -23.05 20.75
N GLY A 194 -8.23 -23.67 21.71
CA GLY A 194 -8.31 -25.12 21.85
C GLY A 194 -7.13 -25.76 22.57
N TYR A 195 -6.35 -24.98 23.34
CA TYR A 195 -5.24 -25.46 24.17
C TYR A 195 -5.57 -25.23 25.66
N PRO A 196 -6.24 -26.19 26.33
CA PRO A 196 -6.63 -26.03 27.75
C PRO A 196 -5.45 -25.87 28.69
N ASP A 197 -4.32 -26.49 28.35
CA ASP A 197 -3.05 -26.33 29.06
C ASP A 197 -2.21 -25.24 28.37
N PRO A 198 -2.00 -24.07 28.99
CA PRO A 198 -1.18 -22.99 28.44
C PRO A 198 0.25 -23.43 28.13
N SER A 199 0.77 -24.41 28.87
CA SER A 199 2.13 -24.93 28.65
C SER A 199 2.26 -25.71 27.35
N SER A 200 1.17 -26.06 26.67
CA SER A 200 1.19 -26.71 25.35
C SER A 200 1.08 -25.73 24.17
N PHE A 201 0.73 -24.48 24.43
CA PHE A 201 0.54 -23.48 23.39
C PHE A 201 1.91 -22.92 22.94
N ARG A 202 2.21 -23.06 21.64
CA ARG A 202 3.50 -22.69 21.03
C ARG A 202 3.35 -21.79 19.80
N LEU A 203 2.14 -21.34 19.48
CA LEU A 203 1.88 -20.57 18.26
C LEU A 203 2.32 -19.11 18.44
N GLY A 204 3.26 -18.66 17.61
CA GLY A 204 3.63 -17.24 17.51
C GLY A 204 2.69 -16.43 16.62
N ALA A 205 1.86 -17.09 15.81
CA ALA A 205 0.88 -16.47 14.94
C ALA A 205 -0.33 -17.38 14.70
N ILE A 206 -1.49 -16.76 14.48
CA ILE A 206 -2.77 -17.38 14.19
C ILE A 206 -3.37 -16.62 13.02
N PHE A 207 -3.63 -17.34 11.93
CA PHE A 207 -4.25 -16.80 10.72
C PHE A 207 -5.61 -17.45 10.50
N THR A 208 -6.52 -16.71 9.88
CA THR A 208 -7.90 -17.16 9.68
C THR A 208 -8.19 -17.43 8.21
N THR A 209 -9.02 -18.41 7.92
CA THR A 209 -9.63 -18.60 6.61
C THR A 209 -10.81 -17.65 6.40
N ALA A 210 -11.38 -17.61 5.20
CA ALA A 210 -12.55 -16.79 4.93
C ALA A 210 -13.78 -17.32 5.69
N ASN A 211 -14.18 -16.60 6.74
CA ASN A 211 -15.40 -16.88 7.48
C ASN A 211 -15.99 -15.56 7.99
N PRO A 212 -17.22 -15.19 7.57
CA PRO A 212 -17.83 -13.91 7.94
C PRO A 212 -18.15 -13.79 9.43
N ASN A 213 -18.16 -14.90 10.18
CA ASN A 213 -18.43 -14.91 11.62
C ASN A 213 -17.17 -14.63 12.46
N LEU A 214 -15.98 -14.57 11.85
CA LEU A 214 -14.74 -14.26 12.56
C LEU A 214 -14.57 -12.76 12.74
N PHE A 215 -14.31 -12.33 13.97
CA PHE A 215 -14.07 -10.92 14.30
C PHE A 215 -12.61 -10.48 14.13
N ILE A 216 -11.70 -11.42 13.81
CA ILE A 216 -10.30 -11.15 13.49
C ILE A 216 -9.91 -11.72 12.13
N ASN A 217 -8.94 -11.08 11.48
CA ASN A 217 -8.24 -11.58 10.30
C ASN A 217 -7.00 -12.36 10.70
N SER A 218 -6.25 -11.87 11.69
CA SER A 218 -5.06 -12.54 12.23
C SER A 218 -4.66 -12.01 13.59
N LEU A 219 -3.84 -12.80 14.29
CA LEU A 219 -3.19 -12.47 15.55
C LEU A 219 -1.75 -12.95 15.47
N ALA A 220 -0.77 -12.09 15.74
CA ALA A 220 0.63 -12.49 15.73
C ALA A 220 1.44 -11.75 16.78
N MET A 221 2.43 -12.43 17.35
CA MET A 221 3.42 -11.81 18.23
C MET A 221 4.25 -10.81 17.42
N VAL A 222 4.46 -9.62 17.97
CA VAL A 222 5.32 -8.61 17.36
C VAL A 222 6.75 -8.84 17.84
N SER A 223 7.70 -8.93 16.90
CA SER A 223 9.13 -9.06 17.20
C SER A 223 9.98 -8.41 16.10
N PRO A 224 11.11 -7.77 16.43
CA PRO A 224 11.54 -7.42 17.79
C PRO A 224 10.70 -6.26 18.36
N VAL A 225 10.51 -6.24 19.67
CA VAL A 225 10.07 -5.06 20.41
C VAL A 225 11.27 -4.63 21.26
N GLU A 226 11.72 -3.39 21.10
CA GLU A 226 12.79 -2.86 21.95
C GLU A 226 12.28 -2.81 23.38
N GLU A 227 12.88 -3.63 24.26
CA GLU A 227 12.71 -3.47 25.69
C GLU A 227 13.35 -2.15 26.09
N GLY A 228 12.52 -1.18 26.50
CA GLY A 228 13.04 -0.01 27.21
C GLY A 228 13.73 -0.52 28.46
N GLY A 229 15.07 -0.41 28.50
CA GLY A 229 15.92 -1.15 29.42
C GLY A 229 15.41 -1.22 30.87
N GLY A 230 15.40 -2.44 31.41
CA GLY A 230 15.19 -2.71 32.83
C GLY A 230 14.18 -3.82 33.07
N GLY A 231 14.66 -5.05 33.17
CA GLY A 231 13.90 -6.13 33.78
C GLY A 231 14.40 -7.51 33.41
N ASP A 232 15.38 -8.02 34.17
CA ASP A 232 15.51 -9.46 34.38
C ASP A 232 14.19 -9.93 35.01
N GLY A 233 13.26 -10.41 34.18
CA GLY A 233 11.98 -10.95 34.61
C GLY A 233 12.03 -12.47 34.56
N ASP A 234 11.98 -13.11 35.72
CA ASP A 234 11.81 -14.55 35.92
C ASP A 234 10.94 -15.19 34.82
N ASP A 235 11.59 -15.97 33.93
CA ASP A 235 10.93 -16.88 33.00
C ASP A 235 10.33 -18.03 33.82
N ASP A 236 9.15 -17.78 34.38
CA ASP A 236 8.28 -18.81 34.93
C ASP A 236 7.76 -19.62 33.73
N GLU A 237 8.54 -20.63 33.26
CA GLU A 237 8.30 -21.49 32.08
C GLU A 237 6.87 -22.07 31.99
N ALA A 238 6.12 -22.06 33.09
CA ALA A 238 4.75 -22.54 33.18
C ALA A 238 3.68 -21.56 32.64
N LYS A 239 3.99 -20.27 32.39
CA LYS A 239 3.03 -19.28 31.89
C LYS A 239 3.34 -18.89 30.45
N LEU A 240 2.29 -18.65 29.65
CA LEU A 240 2.46 -18.06 28.32
C LEU A 240 3.23 -16.73 28.40
N PRO A 241 4.10 -16.44 27.40
CA PRO A 241 4.96 -15.27 27.45
C PRO A 241 4.11 -14.00 27.48
N LEU A 242 4.50 -13.06 28.35
CA LEU A 242 4.07 -11.68 28.22
C LEU A 242 4.71 -11.13 26.96
N ALA A 243 3.89 -10.68 26.02
CA ALA A 243 4.40 -10.15 24.76
C ALA A 243 3.49 -9.05 24.23
N VAL A 244 4.00 -8.35 23.22
CA VAL A 244 3.17 -7.47 22.40
C VAL A 244 2.60 -8.29 21.25
N TRP A 245 1.28 -8.35 21.19
CA TRP A 245 0.52 -9.01 20.15
C TRP A 245 -0.12 -7.98 19.23
N LYS A 246 -0.13 -8.24 17.93
CA LYS A 246 -0.85 -7.46 16.94
C LYS A 246 -2.02 -8.28 16.42
N VAL A 247 -3.21 -7.73 16.54
CA VAL A 247 -4.45 -8.28 16.02
C VAL A 247 -4.94 -7.42 14.87
N PHE A 248 -5.13 -8.01 13.70
CA PHE A 248 -5.82 -7.36 12.60
C PHE A 248 -7.30 -7.76 12.61
N SER A 249 -8.20 -6.78 12.57
CA SER A 249 -9.65 -6.98 12.57
C SER A 249 -10.35 -5.99 11.62
N PRO A 250 -11.58 -6.28 11.16
CA PRO A 250 -12.37 -5.33 10.37
C PRO A 250 -12.76 -4.07 11.17
N GLU A 251 -13.09 -4.25 12.45
CA GLU A 251 -13.51 -3.20 13.38
C GLU A 251 -12.64 -3.22 14.65
N GLU A 252 -12.78 -2.18 15.48
CA GLU A 252 -12.13 -2.14 16.79
C GLU A 252 -12.67 -3.27 17.68
N LEU A 253 -11.76 -3.94 18.39
CA LEU A 253 -12.13 -5.07 19.24
C LEU A 253 -12.89 -4.58 20.47
N THR A 254 -14.03 -5.22 20.74
CA THR A 254 -14.77 -4.95 21.99
C THR A 254 -14.02 -5.52 23.19
N LYS A 255 -14.40 -5.10 24.40
CA LYS A 255 -13.82 -5.65 25.62
C LYS A 255 -14.03 -7.16 25.71
N GLU A 256 -15.21 -7.63 25.35
CA GLU A 256 -15.55 -9.06 25.35
C GLU A 256 -14.69 -9.83 24.35
N GLN A 257 -14.42 -9.26 23.17
CA GLN A 257 -13.52 -9.87 22.18
C GLN A 257 -12.06 -9.89 22.65
N LEU A 258 -11.61 -8.85 23.35
CA LEU A 258 -10.28 -8.81 23.97
C LEU A 258 -10.16 -9.86 25.08
N ASP A 259 -11.15 -9.97 25.96
CA ASP A 259 -11.19 -10.92 27.08
C ASP A 259 -11.32 -12.38 26.58
N LEU A 260 -11.87 -12.59 25.37
CA LEU A 260 -11.81 -13.89 24.69
C LEU A 260 -10.38 -14.23 24.23
N LEU A 261 -9.67 -13.28 23.61
CA LEU A 261 -8.35 -13.51 23.03
C LEU A 261 -7.21 -13.54 24.07
N PHE A 262 -7.36 -12.78 25.16
CA PHE A 262 -6.30 -12.55 26.14
C PHE A 262 -6.76 -12.92 27.55
N ALA A 263 -5.95 -13.72 28.25
CA ALA A 263 -6.17 -14.04 29.65
C ALA A 263 -5.84 -12.86 30.57
N SER A 264 -4.90 -12.00 30.15
CA SER A 264 -4.53 -10.75 30.82
C SER A 264 -3.86 -9.80 29.84
N TYR A 265 -4.02 -8.49 30.05
CA TYR A 265 -3.35 -7.45 29.27
C TYR A 265 -3.21 -6.14 30.05
N ASP A 266 -2.11 -5.43 29.84
CA ASP A 266 -1.82 -4.16 30.53
C ASP A 266 -2.15 -2.95 29.66
N THR A 267 -1.96 -3.06 28.34
CA THR A 267 -2.10 -1.94 27.41
C THR A 267 -2.69 -2.42 26.09
N VAL A 268 -3.66 -1.64 25.59
CA VAL A 268 -4.27 -1.84 24.29
C VAL A 268 -4.15 -0.53 23.50
N ARG A 269 -3.63 -0.62 22.28
CA ARG A 269 -3.54 0.51 21.33
C ARG A 269 -4.08 0.07 19.98
N ALA A 270 -5.22 0.65 19.59
CA ALA A 270 -5.80 0.41 18.28
C ALA A 270 -5.44 1.54 17.30
N LYS A 271 -5.15 1.18 16.06
CA LYS A 271 -5.05 2.11 14.93
C LYS A 271 -6.03 1.69 13.85
N ARG A 272 -7.00 2.55 13.60
CA ARG A 272 -7.91 2.47 12.45
C ARG A 272 -7.28 3.15 11.25
N TRP A 273 -7.40 2.51 10.09
CA TRP A 273 -6.94 3.07 8.81
C TRP A 273 -7.63 2.42 7.61
N TRP A 274 -7.75 3.17 6.53
CA TRP A 274 -8.20 2.70 5.23
C TRP A 274 -7.00 2.15 4.47
N ALA A 275 -6.57 0.95 4.83
CA ALA A 275 -5.26 0.42 4.43
C ALA A 275 -5.20 0.10 2.93
N TYR A 276 -6.26 -0.48 2.37
CA TYR A 276 -6.22 -1.03 1.02
C TYR A 276 -7.50 -0.76 0.22
N PRO A 277 -7.39 -0.63 -1.11
CA PRO A 277 -8.52 -0.73 -2.00
C PRO A 277 -9.30 -2.02 -1.79
N ARG A 278 -10.61 -1.95 -2.04
CA ARG A 278 -11.43 -3.11 -2.26
C ARG A 278 -11.16 -3.59 -3.68
N TYR A 279 -10.47 -4.72 -3.80
CA TYR A 279 -10.04 -5.27 -5.07
C TYR A 279 -11.12 -6.17 -5.67
N GLY A 280 -11.12 -6.25 -7.00
CA GLY A 280 -11.94 -7.21 -7.74
C GLY A 280 -11.46 -7.35 -9.17
N ALA A 281 -11.60 -8.55 -9.73
CA ALA A 281 -11.33 -8.78 -11.15
C ALA A 281 -12.63 -8.60 -11.98
N PRO A 282 -12.58 -8.00 -13.17
CA PRO A 282 -11.43 -7.33 -13.78
C PRO A 282 -11.14 -5.96 -13.13
N GLU A 283 -9.85 -5.67 -12.95
CA GLU A 283 -9.37 -4.44 -12.32
C GLU A 283 -8.83 -3.46 -13.38
N ARG A 284 -9.06 -2.14 -13.18
CA ARG A 284 -8.52 -1.10 -14.05
C ARG A 284 -7.84 -0.01 -13.24
N CYS A 285 -6.62 0.32 -13.62
CA CYS A 285 -5.87 1.37 -12.94
C CYS A 285 -6.30 2.76 -13.46
N PRO A 286 -6.46 3.75 -12.58
CA PRO A 286 -6.60 5.15 -12.96
C PRO A 286 -5.45 5.62 -13.87
N PRO A 287 -5.68 6.63 -14.73
CA PRO A 287 -4.61 7.19 -15.55
C PRO A 287 -3.52 7.84 -14.69
N ILE A 288 -2.26 7.72 -15.12
CA ILE A 288 -1.11 8.39 -14.49
C ILE A 288 -1.15 9.89 -14.80
N LEU A 289 -1.51 10.29 -16.01
CA LEU A 289 -1.59 11.69 -16.42
C LEU A 289 -3.04 12.18 -16.33
N LEU A 290 -3.30 13.16 -15.47
CA LEU A 290 -4.63 13.77 -15.33
C LEU A 290 -4.77 15.02 -16.20
N HIS A 291 -3.70 15.79 -16.31
CA HIS A 291 -3.59 16.98 -17.18
C HIS A 291 -2.10 17.25 -17.46
N GLN A 292 -1.77 18.25 -18.29
CA GLN A 292 -0.39 18.62 -18.56
C GLN A 292 0.33 19.02 -17.26
N HIS A 293 1.37 18.30 -16.89
CA HIS A 293 2.10 18.48 -15.62
C HIS A 293 1.28 18.21 -14.34
N LEU A 294 0.15 17.49 -14.46
CA LEU A 294 -0.62 16.98 -13.34
C LEU A 294 -0.67 15.46 -13.39
N TYR A 295 -0.04 14.81 -12.41
CA TYR A 295 0.13 13.36 -12.37
C TYR A 295 -0.57 12.75 -11.16
N TYR A 296 -1.11 11.54 -11.33
CA TYR A 296 -1.67 10.72 -10.27
C TYR A 296 -0.88 9.42 -10.14
N LEU A 297 0.05 9.37 -9.20
CA LEU A 297 0.92 8.21 -9.02
C LEU A 297 0.18 7.06 -8.31
N ASN A 298 -0.71 7.40 -7.37
CA ASN A 298 -1.33 6.43 -6.49
C ASN A 298 -2.43 5.59 -7.18
N GLY A 299 -2.66 5.82 -8.47
CA GLY A 299 -3.49 4.95 -9.30
C GLY A 299 -2.98 3.51 -9.35
N LEU A 300 -1.66 3.29 -9.23
CA LEU A 300 -1.07 1.94 -9.25
C LEU A 300 -1.51 1.07 -8.06
N GLU A 301 -1.96 1.66 -6.95
CA GLU A 301 -2.45 0.89 -5.79
C GLU A 301 -3.67 0.03 -6.13
N ARG A 302 -4.39 0.34 -7.21
CA ARG A 302 -5.46 -0.51 -7.76
C ARG A 302 -4.94 -1.84 -8.31
N ALA A 303 -3.71 -1.87 -8.81
CA ALA A 303 -3.06 -3.12 -9.18
C ALA A 303 -2.65 -3.91 -7.94
N ALA A 304 -1.93 -3.26 -7.01
CA ALA A 304 -1.67 -3.73 -5.66
C ALA A 304 -1.06 -2.59 -4.83
N SER A 305 -1.47 -2.45 -3.57
CA SER A 305 -0.86 -1.51 -2.64
C SER A 305 0.26 -2.22 -1.87
N ALA A 306 1.48 -1.70 -2.03
CA ALA A 306 2.68 -2.12 -1.34
C ALA A 306 3.71 -0.99 -1.45
N ALA A 307 4.53 -0.81 -0.42
CA ALA A 307 5.52 0.28 -0.39
C ALA A 307 6.47 0.26 -1.60
N GLU A 308 6.86 -0.93 -2.05
CA GLU A 308 7.71 -1.09 -3.25
C GLU A 308 7.01 -0.63 -4.53
N LEU A 309 5.73 -0.95 -4.69
CA LEU A 309 4.96 -0.47 -5.84
C LEU A 309 4.77 1.04 -5.81
N SER A 310 4.58 1.64 -4.62
CA SER A 310 4.56 3.10 -4.47
C SER A 310 5.90 3.73 -4.87
N ALA A 311 7.03 3.10 -4.53
CA ALA A 311 8.36 3.56 -4.93
C ALA A 311 8.59 3.45 -6.45
N VAL A 312 8.20 2.32 -7.05
CA VAL A 312 8.24 2.11 -8.50
C VAL A 312 7.37 3.14 -9.23
N ALA A 313 6.14 3.39 -8.76
CA ALA A 313 5.25 4.41 -9.32
C ALA A 313 5.83 5.82 -9.19
N ALA A 314 6.39 6.16 -8.02
CA ALA A 314 6.99 7.46 -7.78
C ALA A 314 8.20 7.71 -8.69
N LYS A 315 9.11 6.74 -8.83
CA LYS A 315 10.25 6.85 -9.74
C LYS A 315 9.79 6.96 -11.19
N ASN A 316 8.77 6.20 -11.59
CA ASN A 316 8.17 6.31 -12.92
C ASN A 316 7.62 7.71 -13.21
N VAL A 317 6.85 8.29 -12.28
CA VAL A 317 6.27 9.62 -12.45
C VAL A 317 7.34 10.71 -12.45
N ALA A 318 8.39 10.59 -11.64
CA ALA A 318 9.51 11.52 -11.65
C ALA A 318 10.23 11.54 -13.01
N LEU A 319 10.53 10.36 -13.58
CA LEU A 319 11.14 10.24 -14.90
C LEU A 319 10.19 10.72 -16.01
N LEU A 320 8.90 10.38 -15.93
CA LEU A 320 7.89 10.83 -16.88
C LEU A 320 7.75 12.36 -16.87
N ALA A 321 7.75 12.96 -15.68
CA ALA A 321 7.74 14.41 -15.50
C ALA A 321 8.99 15.05 -16.13
N PHE A 322 10.18 14.51 -15.83
CA PHE A 322 11.45 14.97 -16.39
C PHE A 322 11.45 14.94 -17.93
N HIS A 323 11.13 13.79 -18.54
CA HIS A 323 11.11 13.67 -20.00
C HIS A 323 10.13 14.61 -20.66
N ARG A 324 8.94 14.77 -20.09
CA ARG A 324 7.93 15.68 -20.63
C ARG A 324 8.34 17.14 -20.48
N TRP A 325 8.97 17.49 -19.36
CA TRP A 325 9.47 18.85 -19.10
C TRP A 325 10.58 19.26 -20.07
N HIS A 326 11.48 18.33 -20.41
CA HIS A 326 12.61 18.58 -21.30
C HIS A 326 12.33 18.24 -22.78
N GLY A 327 11.15 17.73 -23.12
CA GLY A 327 10.81 17.36 -24.49
C GLY A 327 11.59 16.15 -25.00
N HIS A 328 11.81 15.15 -24.16
CA HIS A 328 12.54 13.91 -24.47
C HIS A 328 11.58 12.72 -24.66
N PRO A 329 10.80 12.64 -25.76
CA PRO A 329 9.79 11.59 -25.93
C PRO A 329 10.38 10.18 -26.04
N ARG A 330 11.67 10.05 -26.41
CA ARG A 330 12.34 8.75 -26.59
C ARG A 330 12.50 7.97 -25.27
N GLY A 331 12.45 8.64 -24.13
CA GLY A 331 12.53 8.01 -22.81
C GLY A 331 11.19 7.47 -22.28
N VAL A 332 10.09 7.63 -23.04
CA VAL A 332 8.73 7.28 -22.59
C VAL A 332 8.10 6.23 -23.52
N ASP A 333 7.54 5.16 -22.94
CA ASP A 333 6.79 4.09 -23.64
C ASP A 333 7.54 3.43 -24.83
N ARG A 334 8.87 3.31 -24.73
CA ARG A 334 9.69 2.62 -25.75
C ARG A 334 9.34 1.12 -25.78
N ARG A 335 9.20 0.52 -26.98
CA ARG A 335 8.67 -0.86 -27.16
C ARG A 335 9.76 -1.94 -27.26
N ASP A 336 10.97 -1.53 -27.57
CA ASP A 336 12.16 -2.30 -27.96
C ASP A 336 13.22 -2.38 -26.84
N LEU A 337 12.84 -1.95 -25.63
CA LEU A 337 13.69 -1.88 -24.44
C LEU A 337 14.41 -3.18 -24.09
N GLU A 338 13.73 -4.31 -24.23
CA GLU A 338 14.29 -5.60 -23.82
C GLU A 338 15.38 -6.09 -24.77
N GLU A 339 15.32 -5.72 -26.05
CA GLU A 339 16.34 -6.08 -27.04
C GLU A 339 17.59 -5.20 -26.90
N GLU A 340 17.40 -3.88 -26.75
CA GLU A 340 18.50 -2.91 -26.59
C GLU A 340 19.32 -3.17 -25.31
N LEU A 341 18.64 -3.43 -24.19
CA LEU A 341 19.31 -3.73 -22.92
C LEU A 341 19.98 -5.11 -22.92
N LYS A 342 19.62 -6.03 -23.81
CA LYS A 342 20.39 -7.27 -24.01
C LYS A 342 21.70 -7.00 -24.75
N THR A 343 21.75 -5.96 -25.59
CA THR A 343 22.95 -5.60 -26.38
C THR A 343 23.92 -4.66 -25.65
N GLU A 344 23.54 -4.07 -24.51
CA GLU A 344 24.42 -3.24 -23.66
C GLU A 344 25.23 -4.05 -22.62
N LEU A 345 25.16 -5.38 -22.67
CA LEU A 345 26.00 -6.34 -21.92
C LEU A 345 26.94 -7.04 -22.89
#